data_AF-A0A6M1R5V7-F1
#
_entry.id   AF-A0A6M1R5V7-F1
#
_cell.length_a   1.000
_cell.length_b   1.000
_cell.length_c   1.000
_cell.angle_alpha   90.00
_cell.angle_beta   90.00
_cell.angle_gamma   90.00
#
_symmetry.space_group_name_H-M   'P 1'
#
loop_
_entity.id
_entity.type
_entity.pdbx_description
1 polymer ?
#
loop_
_entity_poly.entity_id
_entity_poly.type
_entity_poly.pdbx_seq_one_letter_code
_entity_poly.pdbx_strand_id
1 'polypeptide(L)'
;MSPRSRLAYVAALAAATVLVAPTTPVHAAEPETQPTDITLTRWNSVEDFAKGRSSNLHPDRHGTLRIVRGSGTTTYTDPFGDGTAKTYESGTWTSPVVTTGYAIDESVTSWDVDTPTGTWAEIGFRGRKADGTWTKWFVMGRWTAGDDFAAGDIHRTSVEGQNDTDAALYTDTFVARTGKEPEAFQTRVTLLRPAGTTVSPSLRSVATLTNEYLPDSAYPGTSTPTLDRAIDLGVPPFSQNIHRGEYPEFGGGGQVWCSPTSTTMVQYHWGHEVPASELEGIEAPNGDPQVDYAAINTWDYAYEGAGNWPFNTAYAGRWGLDGVVTRLRSLAEAETLVAAGFPLVVSANWERSEMPEAGYGTDGHLLVIGGFTAEGDPILYDPNYPSNDEVRNVYTRENFERVWQTSTDGITYVIHPRDVPLPGSATNW
;
A
#
# COMPACT_ATOMS: atom_id res chain seq x y z
N MET A 1 28.43 8.21 -5.19
CA MET A 1 28.41 9.08 -3.99
C MET A 1 27.76 10.40 -4.37
N SER A 2 26.46 10.47 -4.16
CA SER A 2 25.59 11.63 -4.37
C SER A 2 24.82 11.84 -3.06
N PRO A 3 24.56 13.08 -2.64
CA PRO A 3 24.45 13.45 -1.23
C PRO A 3 23.00 13.44 -0.74
N ARG A 4 22.82 12.87 0.46
CA ARG A 4 21.64 13.05 1.32
C ARG A 4 21.41 14.54 1.57
N SER A 5 20.28 15.06 1.10
CA SER A 5 19.78 16.39 1.41
C SER A 5 19.32 16.44 2.87
N ARG A 6 20.23 16.86 3.75
CA ARG A 6 19.94 17.30 5.12
C ARG A 6 19.39 18.73 5.08
N LEU A 7 18.20 18.98 5.61
CA LEU A 7 17.85 20.30 6.15
C LEU A 7 18.14 20.29 7.66
N ALA A 8 19.24 20.92 8.03
CA ALA A 8 19.57 21.25 9.42
C ALA A 8 18.99 22.63 9.75
N TYR A 9 18.14 22.71 10.78
CA TYR A 9 17.74 23.99 11.37
C TYR A 9 18.69 24.35 12.51
N VAL A 10 19.30 25.53 12.40
CA VAL A 10 20.12 26.18 13.44
C VAL A 10 19.19 26.96 14.37
N ALA A 11 19.13 26.58 15.65
CA ALA A 11 18.50 27.37 16.70
C ALA A 11 19.58 28.14 17.48
N ALA A 12 19.42 29.47 17.58
CA ALA A 12 20.32 30.37 18.30
C ALA A 12 20.06 30.33 19.82
N LEU A 13 21.13 30.16 20.61
CA LEU A 13 21.14 30.27 22.07
C LEU A 13 20.98 31.72 22.52
N ALA A 14 20.07 31.97 23.47
CA ALA A 14 20.11 33.12 24.36
C ALA A 14 20.26 32.63 25.81
N ALA A 15 21.34 33.02 26.46
CA ALA A 15 21.65 32.66 27.84
C ALA A 15 20.92 33.58 28.82
N ALA A 16 20.19 33.00 29.78
CA ALA A 16 19.71 33.68 30.98
C ALA A 16 19.98 32.80 32.20
N THR A 17 20.83 33.30 33.10
CA THR A 17 21.15 32.70 34.40
C THR A 17 19.99 32.84 35.37
N VAL A 18 19.50 31.72 35.92
CA VAL A 18 18.52 31.69 37.01
C VAL A 18 19.08 30.86 38.18
N LEU A 19 18.96 31.41 39.40
CA LEU A 19 19.41 30.84 40.66
C LEU A 19 18.73 29.50 40.98
N VAL A 20 19.50 28.55 41.48
CA VAL A 20 19.04 27.22 41.93
C VAL A 20 18.55 27.29 43.38
N ALA A 21 17.30 26.87 43.61
CA ALA A 21 16.80 26.44 44.92
C ALA A 21 16.62 24.91 44.91
N PRO A 22 16.80 24.20 46.05
CA PRO A 22 16.77 22.75 46.07
C PRO A 22 15.34 22.23 45.91
N THR A 23 15.08 21.55 44.78
CA THR A 23 13.83 20.83 44.55
C THR A 23 14.00 19.35 44.93
N THR A 24 13.05 18.86 45.71
CA THR A 24 12.83 17.43 45.98
C THR A 24 12.69 16.66 44.66
N PRO A 25 13.13 15.39 44.56
CA PRO A 25 12.98 14.61 43.34
C PRO A 25 11.49 14.39 43.08
N VAL A 26 10.94 15.15 42.14
CA VAL A 26 9.72 14.76 41.44
C VAL A 26 10.17 13.61 40.54
N HIS A 27 9.67 12.41 40.80
CA HIS A 27 9.66 11.38 39.77
C HIS A 27 8.96 11.99 38.56
N ALA A 28 9.73 12.38 37.55
CA ALA A 28 9.19 12.56 36.23
C ALA A 28 8.55 11.22 35.89
N ALA A 29 7.22 11.21 35.77
CA ALA A 29 6.58 10.17 35.01
C ALA A 29 7.26 10.19 33.64
N GLU A 30 7.89 9.08 33.27
CA GLU A 30 8.23 8.86 31.86
C GLU A 30 6.95 9.13 31.06
N PRO A 31 7.01 9.90 29.96
CA PRO A 31 5.86 9.98 29.09
C PRO A 31 5.56 8.54 28.67
N GLU A 32 4.41 8.02 29.11
CA GLU A 32 3.80 6.88 28.47
C GLU A 32 3.77 7.25 26.98
N THR A 33 4.60 6.59 26.18
CA THR A 33 4.54 6.69 24.73
C THR A 33 3.16 6.19 24.36
N GLN A 34 2.23 7.13 24.16
CA GLN A 34 0.93 6.84 23.60
C GLN A 34 1.21 6.05 22.31
N PRO A 35 0.60 4.86 22.12
CA PRO A 35 0.79 4.11 20.90
C PRO A 35 0.37 4.99 19.74
N THR A 36 1.18 5.03 18.70
CA THR A 36 0.94 5.92 17.57
C THR A 36 -0.40 5.63 16.90
N ASP A 37 -1.16 6.68 16.62
CA ASP A 37 -2.49 6.57 16.05
C ASP A 37 -2.42 6.20 14.56
N ILE A 38 -2.84 4.97 14.28
CA ILE A 38 -2.93 4.37 12.96
C ILE A 38 -4.31 3.75 12.84
N THR A 39 -5.05 4.15 11.81
CA THR A 39 -6.40 3.68 11.55
C THR A 39 -6.54 3.26 10.08
N LEU A 40 -7.16 2.11 9.86
CA LEU A 40 -7.61 1.64 8.57
C LEU A 40 -9.15 1.68 8.53
N THR A 41 -9.73 2.56 7.72
CA THR A 41 -11.18 2.60 7.52
C THR A 41 -11.54 1.82 6.25
N ARG A 42 -12.43 0.83 6.36
CA ARG A 42 -12.81 -0.06 5.25
C ARG A 42 -14.30 0.09 4.90
N TRP A 43 -14.59 0.04 3.61
CA TRP A 43 -15.95 -0.13 3.07
C TRP A 43 -15.94 -1.29 2.08
N ASN A 44 -16.54 -2.42 2.45
CA ASN A 44 -16.46 -3.67 1.68
C ASN A 44 -17.80 -4.44 1.63
N SER A 45 -18.89 -3.81 2.02
CA SER A 45 -20.24 -4.38 2.04
C SER A 45 -21.28 -3.38 1.51
N VAL A 46 -22.48 -3.87 1.15
CA VAL A 46 -23.59 -3.02 0.72
C VAL A 46 -23.99 -2.05 1.84
N GLU A 47 -23.97 -2.52 3.09
CA GLU A 47 -24.25 -1.73 4.28
C GLU A 47 -23.24 -0.60 4.45
N ASP A 48 -21.96 -0.86 4.21
CA ASP A 48 -20.91 0.16 4.26
C ASP A 48 -21.05 1.16 3.12
N PHE A 49 -21.28 0.69 1.90
CA PHE A 49 -21.50 1.55 0.75
C PHE A 49 -22.76 2.42 0.92
N ALA A 50 -23.81 1.92 1.57
CA ALA A 50 -25.03 2.67 1.86
C ALA A 50 -24.82 3.84 2.85
N LYS A 51 -23.74 3.83 3.65
CA LYS A 51 -23.36 4.98 4.50
C LYS A 51 -22.86 6.16 3.66
N GLY A 52 -22.23 5.86 2.52
CA GLY A 52 -21.73 6.86 1.58
C GLY A 52 -22.82 7.45 0.68
N ARG A 53 -22.39 8.19 -0.35
CA ARG A 53 -23.26 8.78 -1.38
C ARG A 53 -22.87 8.25 -2.75
N SER A 54 -23.82 7.58 -3.40
CA SER A 54 -23.68 7.11 -4.79
C SER A 54 -24.35 8.05 -5.78
N SER A 55 -23.73 8.22 -6.94
CA SER A 55 -24.30 8.81 -8.14
C SER A 55 -24.08 7.85 -9.30
N ASN A 56 -25.15 7.43 -9.99
CA ASN A 56 -25.15 6.42 -11.07
C ASN A 56 -24.64 5.01 -10.73
N LEU A 57 -24.30 4.76 -9.47
CA LEU A 57 -23.89 3.44 -8.97
C LEU A 57 -25.02 2.79 -8.19
N HIS A 58 -25.21 1.50 -8.40
CA HIS A 58 -26.13 0.68 -7.61
C HIS A 58 -25.46 -0.65 -7.24
N PRO A 59 -25.81 -1.24 -6.09
CA PRO A 59 -25.35 -2.56 -5.72
C PRO A 59 -25.89 -3.61 -6.68
N ASP A 60 -25.07 -4.60 -7.01
CA ASP A 60 -25.49 -5.80 -7.73
C ASP A 60 -25.75 -6.97 -6.76
N ARG A 61 -26.05 -8.16 -7.31
CA ARG A 61 -26.36 -9.35 -6.51
C ARG A 61 -25.16 -9.88 -5.69
N HIS A 62 -23.94 -9.46 -6.04
CA HIS A 62 -22.71 -9.82 -5.34
C HIS A 62 -22.32 -8.77 -4.29
N GLY A 63 -23.16 -7.75 -4.08
CA GLY A 63 -22.92 -6.67 -3.13
C GLY A 63 -21.91 -5.63 -3.61
N THR A 64 -21.56 -5.64 -4.89
CA THR A 64 -20.59 -4.71 -5.50
C THR A 64 -21.30 -3.50 -6.10
N LEU A 65 -20.65 -2.33 -6.11
CA LEU A 65 -21.21 -1.14 -6.75
C LEU A 65 -20.81 -1.09 -8.23
N ARG A 66 -21.78 -0.92 -9.13
CA ARG A 66 -21.56 -0.84 -10.58
C ARG A 66 -22.38 0.26 -11.24
N ILE A 67 -21.97 0.68 -12.43
CA ILE A 67 -22.73 1.63 -13.25
C ILE A 67 -23.96 0.91 -13.83
N VAL A 68 -25.17 1.41 -13.52
CA VAL A 68 -26.45 0.83 -14.02
C VAL A 68 -27.12 1.70 -15.07
N ARG A 69 -27.13 3.02 -14.90
CA ARG A 69 -27.58 3.98 -15.91
C ARG A 69 -26.45 4.97 -16.15
N GLY A 70 -25.96 5.03 -17.38
CA GLY A 70 -25.06 6.11 -17.77
C GLY A 70 -25.78 7.44 -17.59
N SER A 71 -25.24 8.33 -16.76
CA SER A 71 -25.66 9.72 -16.75
C SER A 71 -24.44 10.62 -16.69
N GLY A 72 -24.37 11.58 -17.62
CA GLY A 72 -23.16 12.36 -17.85
C GLY A 72 -22.08 11.58 -18.59
N THR A 73 -21.33 12.30 -19.40
CA THR A 73 -20.12 11.77 -20.06
C THR A 73 -18.94 12.65 -19.69
N THR A 74 -17.78 12.03 -19.51
CA THR A 74 -16.50 12.72 -19.38
C THR A 74 -15.55 12.23 -20.48
N THR A 75 -14.57 13.05 -20.82
CA THR A 75 -13.49 12.66 -21.74
C THR A 75 -12.22 12.40 -20.95
N TYR A 76 -11.48 11.36 -21.33
CA TYR A 76 -10.15 11.09 -20.79
C TYR A 76 -9.20 10.80 -21.95
N THR A 77 -8.06 11.50 -21.93
CA THR A 77 -6.92 11.20 -22.79
C THR A 77 -5.90 10.51 -21.93
N ASP A 78 -5.59 9.26 -22.26
CA ASP A 78 -4.53 8.51 -21.62
C ASP A 78 -3.17 9.17 -21.94
N PRO A 79 -2.42 9.67 -20.93
CA PRO A 79 -1.16 10.36 -21.15
C PRO A 79 -0.06 9.44 -21.69
N PHE A 80 -0.21 8.12 -21.57
CA PHE A 80 0.73 7.12 -22.09
C PHE A 80 0.17 6.40 -23.34
N GLY A 81 -1.07 6.73 -23.74
CA GLY A 81 -1.71 6.20 -24.93
C GLY A 81 -1.33 6.93 -26.22
N ASP A 82 -2.17 6.75 -27.24
CA ASP A 82 -2.00 7.33 -28.58
C ASP A 82 -2.36 8.84 -28.67
N GLY A 83 -2.70 9.47 -27.55
CA GLY A 83 -3.16 10.86 -27.48
C GLY A 83 -4.63 11.06 -27.86
N THR A 84 -5.37 10.00 -28.17
CA THR A 84 -6.80 10.09 -28.53
C THR A 84 -7.66 10.24 -27.26
N ALA A 85 -8.47 11.31 -27.22
CA ALA A 85 -9.49 11.46 -26.19
C ALA A 85 -10.62 10.44 -26.38
N LYS A 86 -10.86 9.60 -25.37
CA LYS A 86 -11.99 8.65 -25.33
C LYS A 86 -13.09 9.20 -24.42
N THR A 87 -14.35 8.90 -24.75
CA THR A 87 -15.51 9.35 -23.97
C THR A 87 -16.03 8.22 -23.09
N TYR A 88 -16.26 8.53 -21.81
CA TYR A 88 -16.70 7.59 -20.79
C TYR A 88 -18.00 8.05 -20.14
N GLU A 89 -18.88 7.10 -19.83
CA GLU A 89 -19.91 7.26 -18.81
C GLU A 89 -19.32 6.94 -17.45
N SER A 90 -19.75 7.66 -16.41
CA SER A 90 -19.23 7.44 -15.06
C SER A 90 -20.30 7.32 -13.98
N GLY A 91 -19.93 6.64 -12.91
CA GLY A 91 -20.63 6.68 -11.64
C GLY A 91 -19.64 6.87 -10.50
N THR A 92 -20.09 7.49 -9.42
CA THR A 92 -19.24 7.86 -8.31
C THR A 92 -19.84 7.36 -7.00
N TRP A 93 -19.00 6.79 -6.14
CA TRP A 93 -19.30 6.61 -4.73
C TRP A 93 -18.36 7.51 -3.92
N THR A 94 -18.90 8.22 -2.93
CA THR A 94 -18.12 9.04 -1.98
C THR A 94 -18.44 8.60 -0.56
N SER A 95 -17.42 8.34 0.25
CA SER A 95 -17.56 7.92 1.64
C SER A 95 -18.30 8.98 2.49
N PRO A 96 -18.83 8.61 3.66
CA PRO A 96 -19.09 9.58 4.72
C PRO A 96 -17.84 10.40 5.04
N VAL A 97 -18.02 11.54 5.70
CA VAL A 97 -16.89 12.22 6.36
C VAL A 97 -16.47 11.36 7.55
N VAL A 98 -15.21 10.94 7.58
CA VAL A 98 -14.62 10.15 8.66
C VAL A 98 -13.72 11.07 9.48
N THR A 99 -14.02 11.24 10.77
CA THR A 99 -13.16 11.97 11.72
C THR A 99 -12.26 10.97 12.42
N THR A 100 -10.94 11.18 12.38
CA THR A 100 -9.92 10.25 12.88
C THR A 100 -9.66 10.41 14.38
N GLY A 101 -9.89 11.60 14.94
CA GLY A 101 -9.57 11.91 16.33
C GLY A 101 -8.12 12.40 16.54
N TYR A 102 -7.32 12.40 15.47
CA TYR A 102 -5.95 12.88 15.41
C TYR A 102 -5.68 13.61 14.09
N ALA A 103 -4.62 14.40 14.05
CA ALA A 103 -4.15 15.08 12.85
C ALA A 103 -3.53 14.06 11.88
N ILE A 104 -4.08 13.94 10.68
CA ILE A 104 -3.66 13.03 9.62
C ILE A 104 -2.41 13.63 8.96
N ASP A 105 -1.27 13.02 9.21
CA ASP A 105 -0.01 13.38 8.57
C ASP A 105 0.10 12.72 7.19
N GLU A 106 -0.18 11.41 7.14
CA GLU A 106 -0.13 10.64 5.91
C GLU A 106 -1.38 9.78 5.69
N SER A 107 -1.65 9.45 4.43
CA SER A 107 -2.72 8.55 4.05
C SER A 107 -2.41 7.77 2.77
N VAL A 108 -2.79 6.50 2.78
CA VAL A 108 -2.78 5.62 1.60
C VAL A 108 -4.19 5.05 1.41
N THR A 109 -4.68 5.02 0.18
CA THR A 109 -5.98 4.42 -0.15
C THR A 109 -5.76 3.19 -1.03
N SER A 110 -6.32 2.06 -0.63
CA SER A 110 -6.31 0.79 -1.36
C SER A 110 -7.73 0.43 -1.81
N TRP A 111 -7.86 -0.39 -2.86
CA TRP A 111 -9.15 -0.68 -3.48
C TRP A 111 -9.15 -2.04 -4.17
N ASP A 112 -10.35 -2.61 -4.29
CA ASP A 112 -10.67 -3.72 -5.18
C ASP A 112 -11.72 -3.27 -6.18
N VAL A 113 -11.35 -3.21 -7.45
CA VAL A 113 -12.27 -2.92 -8.55
C VAL A 113 -12.07 -3.91 -9.68
N ASP A 114 -13.12 -4.66 -9.99
CA ASP A 114 -13.17 -5.46 -11.22
C ASP A 114 -13.34 -4.51 -12.41
N THR A 115 -12.42 -4.58 -13.35
CA THR A 115 -12.33 -3.69 -14.50
C THR A 115 -12.29 -4.52 -15.78
N PRO A 116 -13.44 -4.97 -16.32
CA PRO A 116 -13.48 -5.57 -17.65
C PRO A 116 -12.85 -4.63 -18.68
N THR A 117 -12.30 -5.20 -19.76
CA THR A 117 -11.56 -4.45 -20.80
C THR A 117 -12.23 -3.14 -21.22
N GLY A 118 -11.44 -2.07 -21.24
CA GLY A 118 -11.84 -0.71 -21.58
C GLY A 118 -12.54 0.05 -20.45
N THR A 119 -12.81 -0.58 -19.31
CA THR A 119 -13.33 0.07 -18.10
C THR A 119 -12.21 0.31 -17.10
N TRP A 120 -12.39 1.29 -16.22
CA TRP A 120 -11.36 1.66 -15.24
C TRP A 120 -11.97 2.44 -14.07
N ALA A 121 -11.16 2.71 -13.06
CA ALA A 121 -11.55 3.51 -11.90
C ALA A 121 -10.53 4.62 -11.59
N GLU A 122 -11.03 5.76 -11.13
CA GLU A 122 -10.22 6.81 -10.51
C GLU A 122 -10.51 6.85 -9.00
N ILE A 123 -9.46 6.79 -8.20
CA ILE A 123 -9.54 6.78 -6.74
C ILE A 123 -9.08 8.13 -6.22
N GLY A 124 -9.88 8.75 -5.36
CA GLY A 124 -9.64 10.08 -4.83
C GLY A 124 -9.66 10.14 -3.31
N PHE A 125 -8.79 10.96 -2.75
CA PHE A 125 -8.74 11.29 -1.33
C PHE A 125 -8.84 12.82 -1.15
N ARG A 126 -9.48 13.26 -0.07
CA ARG A 126 -9.34 14.64 0.42
C ARG A 126 -9.42 14.69 1.93
N GLY A 127 -8.67 15.61 2.52
CA GLY A 127 -8.72 15.90 3.95
C GLY A 127 -9.55 17.14 4.26
N ARG A 128 -10.11 17.18 5.47
CA ARG A 128 -10.73 18.35 6.09
C ARG A 128 -9.93 18.79 7.31
N LYS A 129 -9.47 20.04 7.31
CA LYS A 129 -8.72 20.65 8.42
C LYS A 129 -9.65 21.05 9.56
N ALA A 130 -9.07 21.33 10.72
CA ALA A 130 -9.79 21.75 11.93
C ALA A 130 -10.71 22.97 11.73
N ASP A 131 -10.31 23.91 10.85
CA ASP A 131 -11.10 25.09 10.49
C ASP A 131 -12.31 24.77 9.57
N GLY A 132 -12.49 23.49 9.23
CA GLY A 132 -13.57 22.98 8.39
C GLY A 132 -13.31 23.08 6.89
N THR A 133 -12.19 23.68 6.46
CA THR A 133 -11.81 23.76 5.05
C THR A 133 -11.32 22.41 4.52
N TRP A 134 -11.61 22.14 3.25
CA TRP A 134 -11.19 20.92 2.58
C TRP A 134 -9.94 21.19 1.75
N THR A 135 -9.02 20.24 1.72
CA THR A 135 -8.03 20.16 0.66
C THR A 135 -8.73 19.95 -0.69
N LYS A 136 -7.99 20.14 -1.79
CA LYS A 136 -8.44 19.59 -3.07
C LYS A 136 -8.57 18.06 -3.00
N TRP A 137 -9.24 17.49 -4.00
CA TRP A 137 -9.16 16.06 -4.25
C TRP A 137 -7.80 15.73 -4.85
N PHE A 138 -7.09 14.79 -4.23
CA PHE A 138 -5.91 14.13 -4.76
C PHE A 138 -6.34 12.83 -5.43
N VAL A 139 -5.81 12.56 -6.62
CA VAL A 139 -6.01 11.30 -7.34
C VAL A 139 -4.97 10.31 -6.86
N MET A 140 -5.40 9.33 -6.07
CA MET A 140 -4.56 8.28 -5.51
C MET A 140 -4.11 7.28 -6.58
N GLY A 141 -4.88 7.14 -7.66
CA GLY A 141 -4.53 6.28 -8.79
C GLY A 141 -5.64 6.18 -9.82
N ARG A 142 -5.25 5.88 -11.06
CA ARG A 142 -6.14 5.44 -12.14
C ARG A 142 -5.86 3.98 -12.43
N TRP A 143 -6.86 3.15 -12.22
CA TRP A 143 -6.70 1.70 -12.17
C TRP A 143 -7.53 1.00 -13.24
N THR A 144 -6.88 0.11 -13.97
CA THR A 144 -7.48 -1.04 -14.66
C THR A 144 -6.61 -2.25 -14.36
N ALA A 145 -7.23 -3.43 -14.29
CA ALA A 145 -6.54 -4.69 -14.08
C ALA A 145 -5.95 -5.24 -15.39
N GLY A 146 -6.45 -4.80 -16.55
CA GLY A 146 -6.00 -5.24 -17.88
C GLY A 146 -4.94 -4.34 -18.50
N ASP A 147 -4.30 -4.85 -19.55
CA ASP A 147 -3.25 -4.22 -20.35
C ASP A 147 -3.50 -4.35 -21.87
N ASP A 148 -4.73 -4.68 -22.29
CA ASP A 148 -5.08 -4.73 -23.71
C ASP A 148 -5.43 -3.32 -24.24
N PHE A 149 -4.37 -2.53 -24.45
CA PHE A 149 -4.48 -1.14 -24.91
C PHE A 149 -5.19 -1.03 -26.27
N ALA A 150 -5.04 -2.06 -27.12
CA ALA A 150 -5.67 -2.13 -28.43
C ALA A 150 -7.19 -2.36 -28.32
N ALA A 151 -7.64 -3.18 -27.37
CA ALA A 151 -9.05 -3.37 -27.07
C ALA A 151 -9.65 -2.24 -26.22
N GLY A 152 -8.81 -1.39 -25.64
CA GLY A 152 -9.20 -0.08 -25.14
C GLY A 152 -8.86 0.19 -23.69
N ASP A 153 -8.13 -0.71 -23.01
CA ASP A 153 -7.59 -0.44 -21.67
C ASP A 153 -6.73 0.81 -21.66
N ILE A 154 -6.70 1.47 -20.50
CA ILE A 154 -5.82 2.60 -20.25
C ILE A 154 -4.52 2.10 -19.64
N HIS A 155 -3.45 2.87 -19.77
CA HIS A 155 -2.24 2.68 -19.00
C HIS A 155 -2.54 3.04 -17.54
N ARG A 156 -2.61 2.04 -16.66
CA ARG A 156 -2.82 2.23 -15.22
C ARG A 156 -1.70 3.11 -14.65
N THR A 157 -2.05 4.12 -13.85
CA THR A 157 -1.07 5.17 -13.53
C THR A 157 -1.41 5.93 -12.26
N SER A 158 -0.39 6.29 -11.49
CA SER A 158 -0.45 7.41 -10.55
C SER A 158 -0.52 8.74 -11.32
N VAL A 159 -0.76 9.85 -10.61
CA VAL A 159 -0.80 11.19 -11.22
C VAL A 159 0.28 12.07 -10.59
N GLU A 160 1.27 12.44 -11.40
CA GLU A 160 2.41 13.23 -10.97
C GLU A 160 2.06 14.68 -10.61
N GLY A 161 2.95 15.34 -9.87
CA GLY A 161 2.93 16.79 -9.65
C GLY A 161 1.80 17.29 -8.74
N GLN A 162 1.06 16.40 -8.08
CA GLN A 162 -0.03 16.78 -7.21
C GLN A 162 0.48 17.37 -5.88
N ASN A 163 0.58 18.69 -5.82
CA ASN A 163 0.92 19.41 -4.59
C ASN A 163 0.23 20.79 -4.53
N ASP A 164 0.10 21.34 -3.34
CA ASP A 164 -0.35 22.73 -3.09
C ASP A 164 0.17 23.22 -1.72
N THR A 165 -0.45 24.24 -1.13
CA THR A 165 -0.05 24.79 0.18
C THR A 165 -0.44 23.94 1.37
N ASP A 166 -1.35 22.97 1.19
CA ASP A 166 -1.87 22.12 2.26
C ASP A 166 -1.19 20.74 2.26
N ALA A 167 -0.92 20.16 1.08
CA ALA A 167 -0.38 18.80 0.99
C ALA A 167 0.33 18.50 -0.34
N ALA A 168 0.96 17.33 -0.41
CA ALA A 168 1.48 16.71 -1.61
C ALA A 168 1.04 15.24 -1.70
N LEU A 169 1.04 14.67 -2.91
CA LEU A 169 0.92 13.23 -3.13
C LEU A 169 2.21 12.73 -3.78
N TYR A 170 2.84 11.72 -3.18
CA TYR A 170 4.01 11.02 -3.70
C TYR A 170 3.59 9.63 -4.16
N THR A 171 3.40 9.46 -5.47
CA THR A 171 2.91 8.23 -6.13
C THR A 171 1.55 7.76 -5.60
N ASP A 172 1.50 7.16 -4.41
CA ASP A 172 0.33 6.57 -3.74
C ASP A 172 0.09 7.10 -2.33
N THR A 173 0.96 7.97 -1.81
CA THR A 173 0.90 8.46 -0.42
C THR A 173 0.59 9.95 -0.38
N PHE A 174 -0.53 10.30 0.26
CA PHE A 174 -0.85 11.67 0.63
C PHE A 174 0.00 12.06 1.84
N VAL A 175 0.62 13.24 1.79
CA VAL A 175 1.43 13.79 2.87
C VAL A 175 1.00 15.22 3.12
N ALA A 176 0.49 15.49 4.32
CA ALA A 176 0.15 16.84 4.76
C ALA A 176 1.40 17.69 4.94
N ARG A 177 1.28 19.00 4.73
CA ARG A 177 2.33 19.93 5.15
C ARG A 177 2.20 20.21 6.63
N THR A 178 3.34 20.41 7.29
CA THR A 178 3.38 20.77 8.72
C THR A 178 2.45 21.93 9.06
N GLY A 179 1.54 21.73 10.00
CA GLY A 179 0.53 22.68 10.44
C GLY A 179 -0.68 22.80 9.50
N LYS A 180 -0.84 21.89 8.55
CA LYS A 180 -1.95 21.80 7.58
C LYS A 180 -2.66 20.45 7.60
N GLU A 181 -2.37 19.62 8.60
CA GLU A 181 -2.87 18.27 8.78
C GLU A 181 -4.42 18.27 8.85
N PRO A 182 -5.10 17.44 8.04
CA PRO A 182 -6.52 17.19 8.19
C PRO A 182 -6.88 16.44 9.48
N GLU A 183 -8.08 16.61 10.02
CA GLU A 183 -8.60 15.82 11.17
C GLU A 183 -9.78 14.91 10.77
N ALA A 184 -10.16 15.00 9.50
CA ALA A 184 -11.16 14.16 8.89
C ALA A 184 -10.87 13.99 7.41
N PHE A 185 -11.45 12.98 6.78
CA PHE A 185 -11.25 12.74 5.35
C PHE A 185 -12.52 12.25 4.65
N GLN A 186 -12.45 12.23 3.32
CA GLN A 186 -13.35 11.47 2.47
C GLN A 186 -12.57 10.76 1.36
N THR A 187 -13.08 9.59 0.99
CA THR A 187 -12.61 8.79 -0.14
C THR A 187 -13.68 8.79 -1.22
N ARG A 188 -13.26 8.84 -2.47
CA ARG A 188 -14.15 8.81 -3.63
C ARG A 188 -13.64 7.81 -4.66
N VAL A 189 -14.54 6.95 -5.12
CA VAL A 189 -14.28 6.05 -6.24
C VAL A 189 -15.14 6.50 -7.41
N THR A 190 -14.52 6.79 -8.54
CA THR A 190 -15.22 7.04 -9.80
C THR A 190 -14.99 5.85 -10.71
N LEU A 191 -16.06 5.17 -11.07
CA LEU A 191 -16.08 4.07 -12.03
C LEU A 191 -16.36 4.63 -13.42
N LEU A 192 -15.62 4.16 -14.43
CA LEU A 192 -15.72 4.64 -15.80
C LEU A 192 -15.86 3.47 -16.78
N ARG A 193 -16.80 3.61 -17.72
CA ARG A 193 -16.97 2.69 -18.85
C ARG A 193 -17.04 3.48 -20.16
N PRO A 194 -16.65 2.91 -21.31
CA PRO A 194 -16.77 3.61 -22.58
C PRO A 194 -18.22 4.00 -22.86
N ALA A 195 -18.45 5.22 -23.35
CA ALA A 195 -19.80 5.73 -23.56
C ALA A 195 -20.59 4.87 -24.57
N GLY A 196 -21.86 4.63 -24.28
CA GLY A 196 -22.73 3.78 -25.10
C GLY A 196 -22.53 2.27 -24.91
N THR A 197 -21.63 1.83 -24.02
CA THR A 197 -21.46 0.41 -23.68
C THR A 197 -22.27 0.00 -22.45
N THR A 198 -22.47 -1.31 -22.29
CA THR A 198 -23.17 -1.89 -21.12
C THR A 198 -22.24 -2.61 -20.16
N VAL A 199 -21.01 -2.93 -20.58
CA VAL A 199 -19.94 -3.43 -19.71
C VAL A 199 -19.71 -2.42 -18.59
N SER A 200 -19.49 -2.90 -17.37
CA SER A 200 -19.46 -2.04 -16.20
C SER A 200 -18.36 -2.53 -15.27
N PRO A 201 -17.45 -1.65 -14.84
CA PRO A 201 -16.57 -2.00 -13.72
C PRO A 201 -17.40 -2.12 -12.44
N SER A 202 -16.90 -2.88 -11.47
CA SER A 202 -17.55 -3.04 -10.17
C SER A 202 -16.58 -2.84 -9.02
N LEU A 203 -16.93 -1.90 -8.13
CA LEU A 203 -16.22 -1.65 -6.88
C LEU A 203 -16.65 -2.68 -5.84
N ARG A 204 -15.67 -3.42 -5.34
CA ARG A 204 -15.84 -4.50 -4.36
C ARG A 204 -15.51 -4.02 -2.94
N SER A 205 -14.39 -3.34 -2.77
CA SER A 205 -13.98 -2.73 -1.51
C SER A 205 -13.09 -1.51 -1.77
N VAL A 206 -13.07 -0.60 -0.79
CA VAL A 206 -12.10 0.49 -0.72
C VAL A 206 -11.74 0.71 0.75
N ALA A 207 -10.46 0.95 1.00
CA ALA A 207 -9.92 1.17 2.33
C ALA A 207 -8.97 2.37 2.34
N THR A 208 -8.98 3.13 3.43
CA THR A 208 -8.09 4.27 3.62
C THR A 208 -7.38 4.15 4.95
N LEU A 209 -6.05 4.01 4.86
CA LEU A 209 -5.11 4.13 5.97
C LEU A 209 -4.88 5.61 6.25
N THR A 210 -4.88 5.98 7.53
CA THR A 210 -4.43 7.29 8.02
C THR A 210 -3.55 7.10 9.26
N ASN A 211 -2.54 7.93 9.41
CA ASN A 211 -1.71 7.96 10.63
C ASN A 211 -1.42 9.40 11.07
N GLU A 212 -1.16 9.56 12.37
CA GLU A 212 -0.55 10.78 12.88
C GLU A 212 0.91 10.91 12.45
N TYR A 213 1.58 12.00 12.83
CA TYR A 213 3.00 12.20 12.52
C TYR A 213 3.88 11.13 13.20
N LEU A 214 4.67 10.40 12.40
CA LEU A 214 5.55 9.31 12.84
C LEU A 214 7.03 9.66 12.57
N PRO A 215 7.68 10.48 13.40
CA PRO A 215 9.12 10.72 13.26
C PRO A 215 9.91 9.47 13.64
N ASP A 216 11.16 9.31 13.15
CA ASP A 216 12.06 8.23 13.60
C ASP A 216 12.17 8.12 15.13
N SER A 217 12.10 9.26 15.83
CA SER A 217 12.12 9.31 17.29
C SER A 217 10.88 8.69 17.96
N ALA A 218 9.82 8.42 17.19
CA ALA A 218 8.64 7.70 17.64
C ALA A 218 8.84 6.18 17.65
N TYR A 219 9.89 5.64 17.02
CA TYR A 219 10.25 4.23 17.17
C TYR A 219 10.61 3.94 18.63
N PRO A 220 9.80 3.17 19.38
CA PRO A 220 9.98 3.00 20.82
C PRO A 220 11.11 2.01 21.18
N GLY A 221 11.75 1.43 20.17
CA GLY A 221 12.67 0.32 20.30
C GLY A 221 12.03 -1.01 19.87
N THR A 222 12.86 -2.05 19.82
CA THR A 222 12.46 -3.39 19.35
C THR A 222 11.39 -3.98 20.25
N SER A 223 10.28 -4.43 19.66
CA SER A 223 9.22 -5.10 20.41
C SER A 223 9.69 -6.43 21.01
N THR A 224 9.11 -6.80 22.16
CA THR A 224 9.36 -8.13 22.74
C THR A 224 8.58 -9.20 21.96
N PRO A 225 9.19 -10.35 21.61
CA PRO A 225 8.49 -11.47 21.01
C PRO A 225 7.26 -11.90 21.84
N THR A 226 6.15 -12.13 21.16
CA THR A 226 4.87 -12.53 21.78
C THR A 226 4.56 -14.02 21.59
N LEU A 227 5.27 -14.70 20.71
CA LEU A 227 5.13 -16.12 20.44
C LEU A 227 6.09 -16.94 21.31
N ASP A 228 5.60 -18.09 21.81
CA ASP A 228 6.35 -19.07 22.60
C ASP A 228 6.86 -20.26 21.78
N ARG A 229 6.75 -20.17 20.45
CA ARG A 229 7.08 -21.23 19.50
C ARG A 229 7.47 -20.62 18.15
N ALA A 230 8.23 -21.38 17.38
CA ALA A 230 8.46 -21.06 15.98
C ALA A 230 7.18 -21.26 15.14
N ILE A 231 6.98 -20.38 14.17
CA ILE A 231 5.92 -20.48 13.15
C ILE A 231 6.57 -20.18 11.81
N ASP A 232 6.35 -21.03 10.82
CA ASP A 232 6.70 -20.76 9.43
C ASP A 232 5.54 -21.20 8.56
N LEU A 233 4.98 -20.24 7.83
CA LEU A 233 3.81 -20.46 6.98
C LEU A 233 4.16 -21.26 5.70
N GLY A 234 5.45 -21.38 5.36
CA GLY A 234 5.87 -22.08 4.15
C GLY A 234 5.42 -21.36 2.87
N VAL A 235 5.52 -20.03 2.87
CA VAL A 235 5.13 -19.18 1.72
C VAL A 235 5.90 -19.63 0.47
N PRO A 236 5.26 -19.75 -0.71
CA PRO A 236 5.96 -20.11 -1.95
C PRO A 236 7.09 -19.11 -2.25
N PRO A 237 8.36 -19.53 -2.35
CA PRO A 237 9.47 -18.62 -2.52
C PRO A 237 9.68 -18.26 -3.99
N PHE A 238 9.60 -16.98 -4.33
CA PHE A 238 9.89 -16.47 -5.67
C PHE A 238 11.01 -15.43 -5.63
N SER A 239 11.99 -15.55 -6.53
CA SER A 239 13.06 -14.57 -6.67
C SER A 239 12.75 -13.61 -7.81
N GLN A 240 12.87 -12.30 -7.56
CA GLN A 240 12.78 -11.32 -8.65
C GLN A 240 14.01 -11.37 -9.57
N ASN A 241 15.15 -11.87 -9.08
CA ASN A 241 16.43 -11.78 -9.77
C ASN A 241 16.64 -12.84 -10.86
N ILE A 242 15.85 -13.93 -10.85
CA ILE A 242 15.89 -14.91 -11.96
C ILE A 242 15.38 -14.28 -13.26
N HIS A 243 14.55 -13.25 -13.17
CA HIS A 243 13.95 -12.54 -14.30
C HIS A 243 14.85 -11.45 -14.90
N ARG A 244 16.08 -11.28 -14.41
CA ARG A 244 16.96 -10.18 -14.85
C ARG A 244 17.18 -10.22 -16.37
N GLY A 245 16.76 -9.15 -17.03
CA GLY A 245 16.81 -8.95 -18.49
C GLY A 245 15.47 -9.19 -19.19
N GLU A 246 14.47 -9.74 -18.50
CA GLU A 246 13.12 -9.99 -19.02
C GLU A 246 12.32 -8.68 -19.03
N TYR A 247 11.52 -8.45 -20.08
CA TYR A 247 10.66 -7.27 -20.21
C TYR A 247 11.30 -5.91 -19.89
N PRO A 248 12.30 -5.43 -20.68
CA PRO A 248 12.99 -4.15 -20.46
C PRO A 248 12.08 -2.92 -20.34
N GLU A 249 10.96 -2.91 -21.04
CA GLU A 249 9.93 -1.87 -21.00
C GLU A 249 9.19 -1.81 -19.64
N PHE A 250 9.25 -2.88 -18.85
CA PHE A 250 8.70 -3.00 -17.51
C PHE A 250 9.82 -3.08 -16.46
N GLY A 251 10.95 -2.40 -16.69
CA GLY A 251 12.05 -2.32 -15.73
C GLY A 251 13.05 -3.48 -15.79
N GLY A 252 12.90 -4.39 -16.76
CA GLY A 252 13.95 -5.35 -17.13
C GLY A 252 14.17 -6.50 -16.17
N GLY A 253 13.17 -6.83 -15.34
CA GLY A 253 13.23 -7.93 -14.37
C GLY A 253 14.30 -7.74 -13.28
N GLY A 254 13.95 -8.08 -12.05
CA GLY A 254 14.83 -7.79 -10.92
C GLY A 254 14.47 -6.47 -10.24
N GLN A 255 15.32 -5.44 -10.31
CA GLN A 255 15.41 -4.35 -9.31
C GLN A 255 14.09 -3.68 -8.89
N VAL A 256 13.11 -3.53 -9.79
CA VAL A 256 11.83 -2.85 -9.52
C VAL A 256 10.63 -3.80 -9.38
N TRP A 257 10.87 -5.11 -9.23
CA TRP A 257 9.83 -6.17 -9.17
C TRP A 257 9.65 -6.80 -7.78
N CYS A 258 10.29 -6.26 -6.74
CA CYS A 258 10.16 -6.80 -5.38
C CYS A 258 8.71 -6.86 -4.89
N SER A 259 7.91 -5.84 -5.20
CA SER A 259 6.48 -5.75 -4.82
C SER A 259 5.59 -6.78 -5.51
N PRO A 260 5.57 -6.90 -6.87
CA PRO A 260 4.77 -7.93 -7.54
C PRO A 260 5.24 -9.34 -7.21
N THR A 261 6.55 -9.55 -7.01
CA THR A 261 7.08 -10.86 -6.58
C THR A 261 6.55 -11.22 -5.19
N SER A 262 6.65 -10.32 -4.21
CA SER A 262 6.13 -10.53 -2.85
C SER A 262 4.61 -10.70 -2.81
N THR A 263 3.88 -9.92 -3.61
CA THR A 263 2.42 -10.04 -3.77
C THR A 263 2.05 -11.41 -4.33
N THR A 264 2.80 -11.90 -5.32
CA THR A 264 2.62 -13.25 -5.90
C THR A 264 2.86 -14.34 -4.86
N MET A 265 3.90 -14.22 -4.03
CA MET A 265 4.13 -15.17 -2.93
C MET A 265 2.93 -15.28 -1.99
N VAL A 266 2.38 -14.13 -1.54
CA VAL A 266 1.21 -14.09 -0.66
C VAL A 266 -0.06 -14.59 -1.35
N GLN A 267 -0.27 -14.22 -2.61
CA GLN A 267 -1.38 -14.71 -3.43
C GLN A 267 -1.36 -16.24 -3.54
N TYR A 268 -0.20 -16.83 -3.83
CA TYR A 268 -0.03 -18.28 -4.02
C TYR A 268 -0.07 -19.03 -2.69
N HIS A 269 0.35 -18.43 -1.58
CA HIS A 269 0.14 -18.99 -0.23
C HIS A 269 -1.34 -19.28 0.04
N TRP A 270 -2.24 -18.41 -0.43
CA TRP A 270 -3.68 -18.61 -0.31
C TRP A 270 -4.28 -19.53 -1.37
N GLY A 271 -3.48 -20.06 -2.31
CA GLY A 271 -3.92 -20.94 -3.39
C GLY A 271 -4.67 -20.23 -4.52
N HIS A 272 -4.58 -18.90 -4.61
CA HIS A 272 -5.21 -18.10 -5.67
C HIS A 272 -4.24 -17.91 -6.86
N GLU A 273 -3.82 -19.00 -7.49
CA GLU A 273 -2.84 -18.98 -8.57
C GLU A 273 -3.33 -18.25 -9.83
N VAL A 274 -2.39 -17.71 -10.62
CA VAL A 274 -2.71 -17.15 -11.94
C VAL A 274 -3.06 -18.31 -12.88
N PRO A 275 -4.24 -18.32 -13.53
CA PRO A 275 -4.61 -19.39 -14.44
C PRO A 275 -3.62 -19.55 -15.59
N ALA A 276 -3.32 -20.79 -15.99
CA ALA A 276 -2.39 -21.07 -17.07
C ALA A 276 -2.71 -20.33 -18.39
N SER A 277 -4.01 -20.10 -18.67
CA SER A 277 -4.46 -19.35 -19.84
C SER A 277 -4.07 -17.87 -19.83
N GLU A 278 -3.89 -17.27 -18.65
CA GLU A 278 -3.43 -15.88 -18.49
C GLU A 278 -1.91 -15.79 -18.65
N LEU A 279 -1.19 -16.89 -18.40
CA LEU A 279 0.26 -16.99 -18.57
C LEU A 279 0.65 -17.37 -20.01
N GLU A 280 -0.31 -17.65 -20.88
CA GLU A 280 -0.06 -17.93 -22.29
C GLU A 280 0.57 -16.71 -22.97
N GLY A 281 1.80 -16.87 -23.48
CA GLY A 281 2.54 -15.79 -24.14
C GLY A 281 3.44 -14.97 -23.22
N ILE A 282 3.47 -15.26 -21.92
CA ILE A 282 4.48 -14.71 -21.02
C ILE A 282 5.82 -15.44 -21.25
N GLU A 283 6.86 -14.69 -21.60
CA GLU A 283 8.22 -15.16 -21.85
C GLU A 283 9.04 -15.12 -20.56
N ALA A 284 9.07 -16.23 -19.83
CA ALA A 284 9.85 -16.38 -18.60
C ALA A 284 10.83 -17.58 -18.72
N PRO A 285 11.96 -17.43 -19.45
CA PRO A 285 12.90 -18.52 -19.74
C PRO A 285 13.51 -19.17 -18.49
N ASN A 286 13.55 -18.47 -17.36
CA ASN A 286 14.08 -18.97 -16.10
C ASN A 286 13.00 -19.54 -15.15
N GLY A 287 11.74 -19.59 -15.60
CA GLY A 287 10.60 -20.05 -14.80
C GLY A 287 9.79 -18.89 -14.21
N ASP A 288 8.80 -19.23 -13.38
CA ASP A 288 7.92 -18.30 -12.66
C ASP A 288 7.22 -17.20 -13.48
N PRO A 289 6.56 -17.53 -14.61
CA PRO A 289 5.87 -16.54 -15.44
C PRO A 289 4.79 -15.73 -14.71
N GLN A 290 4.30 -16.21 -13.57
CA GLN A 290 3.41 -15.47 -12.70
C GLN A 290 4.02 -14.19 -12.13
N VAL A 291 5.34 -14.14 -11.96
CA VAL A 291 6.06 -12.95 -11.45
C VAL A 291 6.13 -11.88 -12.53
N ASP A 292 6.49 -12.23 -13.77
CA ASP A 292 6.41 -11.34 -14.93
C ASP A 292 5.00 -10.82 -15.14
N TYR A 293 4.01 -11.72 -15.13
CA TYR A 293 2.61 -11.38 -15.28
C TYR A 293 2.18 -10.35 -14.21
N ALA A 294 2.55 -10.57 -12.95
CA ALA A 294 2.26 -9.63 -11.87
C ALA A 294 2.97 -8.29 -12.05
N ALA A 295 4.24 -8.28 -12.49
CA ALA A 295 4.98 -7.05 -12.74
C ALA A 295 4.35 -6.20 -13.85
N ILE A 296 3.99 -6.82 -14.98
CA ILE A 296 3.26 -6.18 -16.08
C ILE A 296 1.91 -5.65 -15.57
N ASN A 297 1.19 -6.46 -14.79
CA ASN A 297 -0.15 -6.13 -14.30
C ASN A 297 -0.20 -5.26 -13.03
N THR A 298 0.94 -4.74 -12.59
CA THR A 298 1.06 -3.75 -11.51
C THR A 298 1.87 -2.54 -11.93
N TRP A 299 2.37 -2.50 -13.17
CA TRP A 299 3.21 -1.42 -13.67
C TRP A 299 2.47 -0.08 -13.63
N ASP A 300 3.00 0.87 -12.87
CA ASP A 300 2.54 2.24 -12.84
C ASP A 300 3.34 3.06 -13.86
N TYR A 301 2.68 3.48 -14.93
CA TYR A 301 3.34 4.14 -16.07
C TYR A 301 3.91 5.51 -15.75
N ALA A 302 3.34 6.26 -14.79
CA ALA A 302 3.94 7.53 -14.33
C ALA A 302 5.12 7.31 -13.39
N TYR A 303 5.03 6.29 -12.54
CA TYR A 303 6.10 5.95 -11.60
C TYR A 303 7.27 5.21 -12.27
N GLU A 304 7.04 4.61 -13.44
CA GLU A 304 7.99 3.72 -14.14
C GLU A 304 8.46 2.56 -13.23
N GLY A 305 7.51 1.96 -12.51
CA GLY A 305 7.79 0.88 -11.57
C GLY A 305 6.57 0.06 -11.20
N ALA A 306 6.81 -1.17 -10.73
CA ALA A 306 5.77 -2.06 -10.20
C ALA A 306 5.62 -1.95 -8.66
N GLY A 307 6.26 -0.95 -8.06
CA GLY A 307 6.32 -0.75 -6.60
C GLY A 307 5.16 0.04 -5.99
N ASN A 308 4.16 0.48 -6.77
CA ASN A 308 3.00 1.21 -6.26
C ASN A 308 2.17 0.30 -5.34
N TRP A 309 2.00 0.67 -4.06
CA TRP A 309 1.48 -0.24 -3.04
C TRP A 309 0.00 -0.59 -3.26
N PRO A 310 -0.91 0.39 -3.47
CA PRO A 310 -2.30 0.08 -3.82
C PRO A 310 -2.47 -0.74 -5.10
N PHE A 311 -1.61 -0.57 -6.11
CA PHE A 311 -1.72 -1.33 -7.36
C PHE A 311 -1.47 -2.82 -7.14
N ASN A 312 -0.53 -3.18 -6.26
CA ASN A 312 -0.27 -4.57 -5.89
C ASN A 312 -1.43 -5.21 -5.12
N THR A 313 -2.00 -4.48 -4.15
CA THR A 313 -3.18 -4.97 -3.42
C THR A 313 -4.42 -5.10 -4.32
N ALA A 314 -4.64 -4.16 -5.24
CA ALA A 314 -5.70 -4.22 -6.24
C ALA A 314 -5.50 -5.34 -7.28
N TYR A 315 -4.25 -5.64 -7.64
CA TYR A 315 -3.90 -6.78 -8.49
C TYR A 315 -4.28 -8.11 -7.83
N ALA A 316 -3.96 -8.30 -6.55
CA ALA A 316 -4.40 -9.49 -5.81
C ALA A 316 -5.94 -9.63 -5.81
N GLY A 317 -6.66 -8.50 -5.77
CA GLY A 317 -8.10 -8.40 -5.93
C GLY A 317 -8.68 -9.04 -7.19
N ARG A 318 -7.93 -9.03 -8.32
CA ARG A 318 -8.31 -9.68 -9.59
C ARG A 318 -8.51 -11.19 -9.40
N TRP A 319 -7.79 -11.77 -8.45
CA TRP A 319 -7.78 -13.21 -8.18
C TRP A 319 -8.74 -13.62 -7.05
N GLY A 320 -9.61 -12.72 -6.59
CA GLY A 320 -10.63 -13.01 -5.59
C GLY A 320 -10.18 -12.81 -4.15
N LEU A 321 -9.00 -12.25 -3.93
CA LEU A 321 -8.53 -11.82 -2.61
C LEU A 321 -9.10 -10.44 -2.25
N ASP A 322 -8.96 -10.03 -0.99
CA ASP A 322 -9.15 -8.65 -0.52
C ASP A 322 -7.79 -8.19 0.01
N GLY A 323 -7.31 -7.06 -0.51
CA GLY A 323 -5.99 -6.51 -0.20
C GLY A 323 -6.09 -5.08 0.32
N VAL A 324 -5.35 -4.79 1.38
CA VAL A 324 -5.24 -3.44 1.94
C VAL A 324 -3.79 -3.08 2.21
N VAL A 325 -3.46 -1.80 2.02
CA VAL A 325 -2.22 -1.20 2.53
C VAL A 325 -2.52 -0.61 3.91
N THR A 326 -1.73 -0.99 4.91
CA THR A 326 -1.82 -0.49 6.27
C THR A 326 -0.42 -0.23 6.86
N ARG A 327 -0.35 0.17 8.12
CA ARG A 327 0.88 0.21 8.92
C ARG A 327 0.72 -0.63 10.17
N LEU A 328 1.73 -1.44 10.50
CA LEU A 328 1.82 -2.15 11.77
C LEU A 328 2.85 -1.46 12.66
N ARG A 329 2.59 -1.38 13.95
CA ARG A 329 3.40 -0.63 14.92
C ARG A 329 4.68 -1.35 15.35
N SER A 330 4.75 -2.66 15.12
CA SER A 330 5.84 -3.51 15.60
C SER A 330 5.77 -4.91 15.02
N LEU A 331 6.84 -5.69 15.22
CA LEU A 331 6.81 -7.11 14.92
C LEU A 331 5.88 -7.89 15.86
N ALA A 332 5.53 -7.37 17.04
CA ALA A 332 4.52 -7.98 17.90
C ALA A 332 3.11 -7.95 17.29
N GLU A 333 2.74 -6.87 16.57
CA GLU A 333 1.50 -6.85 15.78
C GLU A 333 1.60 -7.82 14.59
N ALA A 334 2.75 -7.87 13.91
CA ALA A 334 2.98 -8.80 12.81
C ALA A 334 2.87 -10.28 13.26
N GLU A 335 3.40 -10.63 14.43
CA GLU A 335 3.27 -11.95 15.05
C GLU A 335 1.81 -12.38 15.24
N THR A 336 0.92 -11.43 15.56
CA THR A 336 -0.53 -11.71 15.73
C THR A 336 -1.16 -12.16 14.40
N LEU A 337 -0.83 -11.47 13.31
CA LEU A 337 -1.33 -11.80 11.96
C LEU A 337 -0.71 -13.10 11.44
N VAL A 338 0.61 -13.25 11.56
CA VAL A 338 1.33 -14.45 11.10
C VAL A 338 0.91 -15.69 11.89
N ALA A 339 0.69 -15.58 13.20
CA ALA A 339 0.15 -16.69 14.01
C ALA A 339 -1.28 -17.08 13.60
N ALA A 340 -2.04 -16.17 12.99
CA ALA A 340 -3.35 -16.44 12.41
C ALA A 340 -3.29 -16.94 10.95
N GLY A 341 -2.09 -17.13 10.38
CA GLY A 341 -1.90 -17.69 9.05
C GLY A 341 -1.73 -16.65 7.93
N PHE A 342 -1.61 -15.36 8.26
CA PHE A 342 -1.50 -14.26 7.29
C PHE A 342 -0.03 -13.91 7.03
N PRO A 343 0.56 -14.26 5.86
CA PRO A 343 1.84 -13.70 5.47
C PRO A 343 1.67 -12.23 5.12
N LEU A 344 2.70 -11.42 5.39
CA LEU A 344 2.63 -9.97 5.30
C LEU A 344 3.68 -9.45 4.32
N VAL A 345 3.26 -8.76 3.26
CA VAL A 345 4.23 -8.00 2.45
C VAL A 345 4.56 -6.72 3.21
N VAL A 346 5.83 -6.40 3.39
CA VAL A 346 6.29 -5.22 4.13
C VAL A 346 7.26 -4.41 3.28
N SER A 347 7.22 -3.09 3.45
CA SER A 347 8.09 -2.15 2.73
C SER A 347 9.21 -1.66 3.64
N ALA A 348 10.46 -1.71 3.21
CA ALA A 348 11.57 -1.18 3.99
C ALA A 348 12.70 -0.66 3.09
N ASN A 349 13.52 0.24 3.61
CA ASN A 349 14.82 0.58 3.04
C ASN A 349 15.90 0.48 4.12
N TRP A 350 17.14 0.25 3.70
CA TRP A 350 18.26 0.11 4.63
C TRP A 350 19.61 0.25 3.95
N GLU A 351 20.59 0.74 4.70
CA GLU A 351 21.99 0.58 4.37
C GLU A 351 22.48 -0.84 4.67
N ARG A 352 23.48 -1.29 3.92
CA ARG A 352 24.09 -2.61 4.12
C ARG A 352 24.58 -2.87 5.55
N SER A 353 25.01 -1.83 6.27
CA SER A 353 25.47 -1.95 7.66
C SER A 353 24.33 -2.14 8.66
N GLU A 354 23.11 -1.77 8.31
CA GLU A 354 21.94 -1.89 9.19
C GLU A 354 21.33 -3.29 9.13
N MET A 355 21.52 -3.99 8.01
CA MET A 355 21.05 -5.36 7.75
C MET A 355 22.20 -6.26 7.26
N PRO A 356 23.20 -6.58 8.09
CA PRO A 356 24.32 -7.44 7.70
C PRO A 356 23.90 -8.84 7.24
N GLU A 357 22.77 -9.35 7.73
CA GLU A 357 22.17 -10.64 7.39
C GLU A 357 21.65 -10.67 5.95
N ALA A 358 21.10 -9.55 5.46
CA ALA A 358 20.69 -9.41 4.06
C ALA A 358 21.90 -9.32 3.13
N GLY A 359 23.01 -8.73 3.59
CA GLY A 359 24.25 -8.63 2.82
C GLY A 359 24.22 -7.60 1.68
N TYR A 360 23.19 -6.76 1.59
CA TYR A 360 23.07 -5.67 0.63
C TYR A 360 22.34 -4.46 1.26
N GLY A 361 22.33 -3.32 0.58
CA GLY A 361 21.52 -2.15 0.93
C GLY A 361 20.56 -1.79 -0.20
N THR A 362 19.47 -1.12 0.12
CA THR A 362 18.40 -0.77 -0.81
C THR A 362 17.75 0.57 -0.45
N ASP A 363 17.35 1.34 -1.45
CA ASP A 363 16.61 2.60 -1.29
C ASP A 363 15.09 2.35 -1.14
N GLY A 364 14.64 1.11 -1.35
CA GLY A 364 13.26 0.67 -1.19
C GLY A 364 13.11 -0.78 -1.61
N HIS A 365 12.49 -1.61 -0.78
CA HIS A 365 12.35 -3.04 -1.01
C HIS A 365 11.09 -3.59 -0.36
N LEU A 366 10.43 -4.50 -1.07
CA LEU A 366 9.25 -5.21 -0.60
C LEU A 366 9.63 -6.67 -0.42
N LEU A 367 9.27 -7.24 0.73
CA LEU A 367 9.55 -8.61 1.12
C LEU A 367 8.42 -9.15 1.98
N VAL A 368 8.38 -10.47 2.22
CA VAL A 368 7.27 -11.10 2.97
C VAL A 368 7.72 -11.58 4.34
N ILE A 369 7.04 -11.17 5.41
CA ILE A 369 7.09 -11.87 6.71
C ILE A 369 6.23 -13.11 6.59
N GLY A 370 6.87 -14.28 6.55
CA GLY A 370 6.20 -15.59 6.47
C GLY A 370 6.27 -16.39 7.76
N GLY A 371 6.93 -15.89 8.80
CA GLY A 371 7.11 -16.64 10.04
C GLY A 371 7.97 -15.93 11.08
N PHE A 372 8.17 -16.60 12.21
CA PHE A 372 9.05 -16.21 13.30
C PHE A 372 9.75 -17.44 13.90
N THR A 373 10.99 -17.31 14.31
CA THR A 373 11.69 -18.34 15.10
C THR A 373 11.12 -18.44 16.52
N ALA A 374 11.55 -19.43 17.31
CA ALA A 374 11.13 -19.54 18.71
C ALA A 374 11.67 -18.39 19.58
N GLU A 375 12.77 -17.77 19.15
CA GLU A 375 13.40 -16.60 19.77
C GLU A 375 12.76 -15.28 19.31
N GLY A 376 11.83 -15.33 18.33
CA GLY A 376 11.11 -14.17 17.83
C GLY A 376 11.79 -13.41 16.69
N ASP A 377 12.81 -13.99 16.06
CA ASP A 377 13.40 -13.42 14.84
C ASP A 377 12.47 -13.65 13.64
N PRO A 378 12.19 -12.63 12.81
CA PRO A 378 11.36 -12.79 11.63
C PRO A 378 11.98 -13.72 10.59
N ILE A 379 11.17 -14.64 10.06
CA ILE A 379 11.45 -15.44 8.88
C ILE A 379 10.91 -14.65 7.67
N LEU A 380 11.83 -14.11 6.89
CA LEU A 380 11.54 -13.28 5.73
C LEU A 380 11.74 -14.05 4.43
N TYR A 381 10.79 -13.91 3.52
CA TYR A 381 10.91 -14.35 2.13
C TYR A 381 11.27 -13.11 1.31
N ASP A 382 12.57 -12.97 1.06
CA ASP A 382 13.20 -11.83 0.43
C ASP A 382 13.40 -12.11 -1.07
N PRO A 383 12.68 -11.42 -1.98
CA PRO A 383 12.77 -11.71 -3.40
C PRO A 383 14.11 -11.33 -4.02
N ASN A 384 14.99 -10.59 -3.33
CA ASN A 384 16.25 -10.11 -3.89
C ASN A 384 17.41 -11.13 -3.82
N TYR A 385 17.13 -12.41 -3.61
CA TYR A 385 18.14 -13.47 -3.70
C TYR A 385 18.29 -14.00 -5.14
N PRO A 386 19.43 -14.62 -5.52
CA PRO A 386 19.67 -15.07 -6.89
C PRO A 386 18.78 -16.23 -7.37
N SER A 387 18.14 -16.96 -6.46
CA SER A 387 17.30 -18.13 -6.77
C SER A 387 16.17 -18.30 -5.74
N ASN A 388 15.12 -19.03 -6.10
CA ASN A 388 13.96 -19.27 -5.23
C ASN A 388 14.35 -19.97 -3.92
N ASP A 389 15.27 -20.94 -3.96
CA ASP A 389 15.69 -21.69 -2.78
C ASP A 389 16.42 -20.82 -1.74
N GLU A 390 16.90 -19.64 -2.15
CA GLU A 390 17.63 -18.69 -1.30
C GLU A 390 16.73 -17.56 -0.75
N VAL A 391 15.46 -17.47 -1.16
CA VAL A 391 14.55 -16.38 -0.78
C VAL A 391 14.25 -16.37 0.72
N ARG A 392 14.12 -17.54 1.33
CA ARG A 392 13.71 -17.68 2.74
C ARG A 392 14.89 -17.53 3.70
N ASN A 393 14.90 -16.46 4.49
CA ASN A 393 15.97 -16.11 5.43
C ASN A 393 15.45 -15.74 6.82
N VAL A 394 16.30 -15.82 7.84
CA VAL A 394 15.98 -15.34 9.20
C VAL A 394 16.81 -14.09 9.46
N TYR A 395 16.16 -12.97 9.76
CA TYR A 395 16.84 -11.71 10.06
C TYR A 395 16.71 -11.40 11.56
N THR A 396 17.71 -10.74 12.15
CA THR A 396 17.64 -10.37 13.57
C THR A 396 16.47 -9.41 13.78
N ARG A 397 15.62 -9.71 14.76
CA ARG A 397 14.43 -8.91 15.11
C ARG A 397 14.75 -7.43 15.27
N GLU A 398 15.79 -7.10 16.03
CA GLU A 398 16.19 -5.72 16.30
C GLU A 398 16.56 -4.97 15.03
N ASN A 399 17.38 -5.57 14.17
CA ASN A 399 17.82 -4.93 12.93
C ASN A 399 16.64 -4.71 12.00
N PHE A 400 15.83 -5.75 11.77
CA PHE A 400 14.72 -5.67 10.84
C PHE A 400 13.61 -4.74 11.32
N GLU A 401 13.19 -4.85 12.58
CA GLU A 401 12.12 -4.00 13.13
C GLU A 401 12.51 -2.53 13.09
N ARG A 402 13.77 -2.20 13.42
CA ARG A 402 14.27 -0.83 13.34
C ARG A 402 14.16 -0.31 11.91
N VAL A 403 14.75 -0.98 10.93
CA VAL A 403 14.74 -0.45 9.55
C VAL A 403 13.34 -0.39 8.97
N TRP A 404 12.47 -1.37 9.25
CA TRP A 404 11.09 -1.36 8.80
C TRP A 404 10.27 -0.22 9.41
N GLN A 405 10.40 0.02 10.71
CA GLN A 405 9.68 1.08 11.41
C GLN A 405 10.23 2.48 11.12
N THR A 406 11.53 2.67 10.89
CA THR A 406 12.10 4.02 10.64
C THR A 406 12.23 4.38 9.15
N SER A 407 11.92 3.45 8.23
CA SER A 407 12.00 3.73 6.79
C SER A 407 10.65 4.03 6.14
N THR A 408 9.62 3.26 6.50
CA THR A 408 8.28 3.35 5.91
C THR A 408 7.19 3.36 6.97
N ASP A 409 7.56 3.52 8.25
CA ASP A 409 6.64 3.54 9.38
C ASP A 409 5.75 2.29 9.47
N GLY A 410 6.32 1.13 9.13
CA GLY A 410 5.62 -0.14 9.27
C GLY A 410 4.67 -0.49 8.11
N ILE A 411 4.81 0.13 6.92
CA ILE A 411 3.95 -0.16 5.77
C ILE A 411 3.89 -1.65 5.49
N THR A 412 2.66 -2.16 5.38
CA THR A 412 2.32 -3.57 5.30
C THR A 412 1.13 -3.79 4.38
N TYR A 413 1.19 -4.81 3.53
CA TYR A 413 0.03 -5.31 2.80
C TYR A 413 -0.56 -6.48 3.56
N VAL A 414 -1.85 -6.40 3.81
CA VAL A 414 -2.63 -7.52 4.33
C VAL A 414 -3.52 -7.98 3.19
N ILE A 415 -3.21 -9.15 2.63
CA ILE A 415 -3.90 -9.75 1.48
C ILE A 415 -4.40 -11.12 1.91
N HIS A 416 -5.71 -11.35 1.78
CA HIS A 416 -6.34 -12.59 2.23
C HIS A 416 -7.65 -12.91 1.50
N PRO A 417 -8.14 -14.16 1.52
CA PRO A 417 -9.47 -14.49 1.07
C PRO A 417 -10.54 -13.80 1.93
N ARG A 418 -11.61 -13.34 1.31
CA ARG A 418 -12.67 -12.54 1.94
C ARG A 418 -13.43 -13.26 3.06
N ASP A 419 -13.47 -14.59 2.99
CA ASP A 419 -14.11 -15.46 3.96
C ASP A 419 -13.20 -15.83 5.13
N VAL A 420 -11.92 -15.46 5.08
CA VAL A 420 -10.98 -15.59 6.19
C VAL A 420 -11.02 -14.30 7.02
N PRO A 421 -11.54 -14.34 8.27
CA PRO A 421 -11.63 -13.15 9.11
C PRO A 421 -10.25 -12.74 9.63
N LEU A 422 -9.99 -11.44 9.69
CA LEU A 422 -8.80 -10.91 10.34
C LEU A 422 -8.83 -11.11 11.86
N PRO A 423 -7.67 -11.35 12.49
CA PRO A 423 -7.61 -11.58 13.93
C PRO A 423 -7.78 -10.27 14.73
N GLY A 424 -8.45 -10.39 15.88
CA GLY A 424 -8.56 -9.32 16.87
C GLY A 424 -9.53 -8.20 16.49
N SER A 425 -9.35 -7.06 17.15
CA SER A 425 -10.15 -5.83 16.94
C SER A 425 -9.25 -4.61 16.80
N ALA A 426 -8.11 -4.78 16.12
CA ALA A 426 -7.15 -3.70 15.93
C ALA A 426 -7.72 -2.61 15.02
N THR A 427 -7.26 -1.38 15.20
CA THR A 427 -7.73 -0.24 14.39
C THR A 427 -7.04 -0.17 13.03
N ASN A 428 -5.95 -0.92 12.83
CA ASN A 428 -5.05 -0.84 11.69
C ASN A 428 -5.02 -2.09 10.80
N TRP A 429 -6.00 -3.00 10.85
CA TRP A 429 -6.18 -4.03 9.79
C TRP A 429 -7.62 -4.52 9.67
#